data_AF-E2SSC0-F1
#
_entry.id   AF-E2SSC0-F1
#
_cell.length_a   1.000
_cell.length_b   1.000
_cell.length_c   1.000
_cell.angle_alpha   90.00
_cell.angle_beta   90.00
_cell.angle_gamma   90.00
#
_symmetry.space_group_name_H-M   'P 1'
#
loop_
_entity.id
_entity.type
_entity.pdbx_description
1 polymer ?
#
loop_
_entity_poly.entity_id
_entity_poly.type
_entity_poly.pdbx_seq_one_letter_code
_entity_poly.pdbx_strand_id
1 'polypeptide(L)'
;MYYRWIEKQEHLTIYPALVTKAKEEQKNIVMRVVDRKEKKMHYRLRLQYADIKDMKEEMMQFEFGAKCEHKKEMYQLAGTDDIVYLLQCKQEHIKVPVYIGVAVPEAWDHAYGVYQYALEQQDFIYIRKDLQIDEENVIEVKMVPGKDYVFAQQSLPVRTGV
;
A
#
# COMPACT_ATOMS: atom_id res chain seq x y z
N MET A 1 -21.74 -8.21 -8.76
CA MET A 1 -20.88 -7.05 -8.43
C MET A 1 -19.57 -7.59 -7.89
N TYR A 2 -18.43 -7.17 -8.45
CA TYR A 2 -17.11 -7.74 -8.12
C TYR A 2 -16.34 -6.93 -7.06
N TYR A 3 -16.52 -5.61 -7.05
CA TYR A 3 -15.91 -4.70 -6.09
C TYR A 3 -16.78 -3.46 -5.88
N ARG A 4 -16.45 -2.67 -4.85
CA ARG A 4 -17.05 -1.36 -4.57
C ARG A 4 -15.97 -0.39 -4.06
N TRP A 5 -15.85 0.77 -4.68
CA TRP A 5 -14.98 1.87 -4.23
C TRP A 5 -15.81 2.98 -3.60
N ILE A 6 -15.45 3.41 -2.40
CA ILE A 6 -16.06 4.54 -1.69
C ILE A 6 -15.02 5.66 -1.59
N GLU A 7 -14.99 6.52 -2.61
CA GLU A 7 -13.98 7.58 -2.79
C GLU A 7 -13.83 8.48 -1.56
N LYS A 8 -14.94 8.92 -0.94
CA LYS A 8 -14.88 9.76 0.27
C LYS A 8 -14.21 9.09 1.46
N GLN A 9 -14.24 7.76 1.54
CA GLN A 9 -13.64 7.00 2.64
C GLN A 9 -12.27 6.44 2.27
N GLU A 10 -11.91 6.47 0.98
CA GLU A 10 -10.78 5.73 0.42
C GLU A 10 -10.85 4.22 0.71
N HIS A 11 -12.07 3.66 0.71
CA HIS A 11 -12.32 2.25 1.00
C HIS A 11 -12.66 1.46 -0.27
N LEU A 12 -11.95 0.35 -0.49
CA LEU A 12 -12.27 -0.64 -1.52
C LEU A 12 -12.80 -1.90 -0.85
N THR A 13 -13.95 -2.39 -1.30
CA THR A 13 -14.42 -3.73 -0.97
C THR A 13 -14.24 -4.62 -2.19
N ILE A 14 -13.56 -5.75 -2.04
CA ILE A 14 -13.52 -6.85 -3.00
C ILE A 14 -14.50 -7.92 -2.50
N TYR A 15 -15.45 -8.30 -3.36
CA TYR A 15 -16.43 -9.33 -3.04
C TYR A 15 -15.88 -10.73 -3.40
N PRO A 16 -16.37 -11.80 -2.72
CA PRO A 16 -15.93 -13.18 -2.98
C PRO A 16 -15.94 -13.57 -4.47
N ALA A 17 -16.94 -13.11 -5.21
CA ALA A 17 -17.08 -13.40 -6.65
C ALA A 17 -15.86 -12.98 -7.49
N LEU A 18 -15.12 -11.93 -7.11
CA LEU A 18 -13.92 -11.52 -7.85
C LEU A 18 -12.77 -12.49 -7.57
N VAL A 19 -12.66 -12.99 -6.35
CA VAL A 19 -11.68 -14.01 -5.97
C VAL A 19 -11.98 -15.32 -6.70
N THR A 20 -13.26 -15.75 -6.72
CA THR A 20 -13.71 -16.92 -7.48
C THR A 20 -13.29 -16.80 -8.96
N LYS A 21 -13.62 -15.68 -9.60
CA LYS A 21 -13.28 -15.44 -11.00
C LYS A 21 -11.77 -15.43 -11.24
N ALA A 22 -11.00 -14.82 -10.35
CA ALA A 22 -9.54 -14.79 -10.44
C ALA A 22 -8.93 -16.21 -10.34
N LYS A 23 -9.51 -17.08 -9.50
CA LYS A 23 -9.09 -18.48 -9.38
C LYS A 23 -9.42 -19.30 -10.63
N GLU A 24 -10.65 -19.16 -11.13
CA GLU A 24 -11.09 -19.84 -12.36
C GLU A 24 -10.21 -19.47 -13.56
N GLU A 25 -9.85 -18.19 -13.66
CA GLU A 25 -8.99 -17.69 -14.74
C GLU A 25 -7.48 -17.84 -14.46
N GLN A 26 -7.09 -18.27 -13.25
CA GLN A 26 -5.70 -18.35 -12.78
C GLN A 26 -4.93 -17.02 -12.92
N LYS A 27 -5.58 -15.91 -12.56
CA LYS A 27 -5.07 -14.55 -12.73
C LYS A 27 -4.91 -13.81 -11.41
N ASN A 28 -3.98 -12.86 -11.42
CA ASN A 28 -3.85 -11.87 -10.36
C ASN A 28 -5.07 -10.93 -10.37
N ILE A 29 -5.48 -10.47 -9.20
CA ILE A 29 -6.42 -9.34 -9.11
C ILE A 29 -5.58 -8.06 -9.11
N VAL A 30 -5.79 -7.18 -10.08
CA VAL A 30 -5.15 -5.86 -10.14
C VAL A 30 -6.22 -4.79 -10.24
N MET A 31 -6.23 -3.89 -9.26
CA MET A 31 -7.21 -2.80 -9.15
C MET A 31 -6.47 -1.47 -9.19
N ARG A 32 -6.80 -0.61 -10.15
CA ARG A 32 -6.30 0.77 -10.21
C ARG A 32 -7.37 1.71 -9.69
N VAL A 33 -7.07 2.39 -8.60
CA VAL A 33 -7.90 3.46 -8.03
C VAL A 33 -7.36 4.78 -8.57
N VAL A 34 -8.18 5.48 -9.35
CA VAL A 34 -7.81 6.74 -9.99
C VAL A 34 -8.53 7.88 -9.27
N ASP A 35 -7.80 8.94 -8.91
CA ASP A 35 -8.41 10.19 -8.49
C ASP A 35 -9.19 10.77 -9.68
N ARG A 36 -10.50 10.91 -9.52
CA ARG A 36 -11.38 11.31 -10.62
C ARG A 36 -11.21 12.78 -11.02
N LYS A 37 -10.75 13.63 -10.10
CA LYS A 37 -10.54 15.07 -10.35
C LYS A 37 -9.25 15.28 -11.12
N GLU A 38 -8.19 14.58 -10.71
CA GLU A 38 -6.87 14.74 -11.31
C GLU A 38 -6.62 13.78 -12.49
N LYS A 39 -7.49 12.77 -12.66
CA LYS A 39 -7.31 11.63 -13.59
C LYS A 39 -5.98 10.91 -13.42
N LYS A 40 -5.37 11.00 -12.23
CA LYS A 40 -4.11 10.36 -11.88
C LYS A 40 -4.38 9.13 -11.04
N MET A 41 -3.58 8.08 -11.24
CA MET A 41 -3.68 6.89 -10.41
C MET A 41 -3.29 7.26 -8.98
N HIS A 42 -4.16 6.97 -8.02
CA HIS A 42 -3.90 7.22 -6.61
C HIS A 42 -3.34 5.96 -5.93
N TYR A 43 -3.99 4.81 -6.15
CA TYR A 43 -3.54 3.53 -5.61
C TYR A 43 -3.60 2.43 -6.68
N ARG A 44 -2.70 1.45 -6.58
CA ARG A 44 -2.78 0.17 -7.27
C ARG A 44 -2.81 -0.94 -6.25
N LEU A 45 -3.87 -1.72 -6.19
CA LEU A 45 -3.90 -2.93 -5.37
C LEU A 45 -3.65 -4.15 -6.25
N ARG A 46 -2.78 -5.05 -5.80
CA ARG A 46 -2.50 -6.33 -6.47
C ARG A 46 -2.52 -7.47 -5.47
N LEU A 47 -3.33 -8.49 -5.78
CA LEU A 47 -3.33 -9.80 -5.12
C LEU A 47 -2.81 -10.82 -6.11
N GLN A 48 -1.75 -11.56 -5.75
CA GLN A 48 -1.23 -12.58 -6.65
C GLN A 48 -2.08 -13.83 -6.60
N TYR A 49 -2.29 -14.46 -7.76
CA TYR A 49 -2.97 -15.74 -7.87
C TYR A 49 -2.35 -16.79 -6.93
N ALA A 50 -1.02 -16.84 -6.86
CA ALA A 50 -0.30 -17.76 -5.99
C ALA A 50 -0.64 -17.61 -4.51
N ASP A 51 -0.98 -16.40 -4.06
CA ASP A 51 -1.34 -16.08 -2.67
C ASP A 51 -2.83 -16.33 -2.38
N ILE A 52 -3.70 -16.26 -3.40
CA ILE A 52 -5.17 -16.37 -3.23
C ILE A 52 -5.74 -17.72 -3.69
N LYS A 53 -5.00 -18.54 -4.46
CA LYS A 53 -5.53 -19.78 -5.06
C LYS A 53 -6.16 -20.75 -4.05
N ASP A 54 -5.56 -20.85 -2.86
CA ASP A 54 -5.98 -21.78 -1.80
C ASP A 54 -6.74 -21.07 -0.66
N MET A 55 -6.91 -19.75 -0.74
CA MET A 55 -7.63 -19.01 0.30
C MET A 55 -9.14 -19.29 0.20
N LYS A 56 -9.85 -19.28 1.32
CA LYS A 56 -11.32 -19.26 1.28
C LYS A 56 -11.80 -17.91 0.70
N GLU A 57 -12.78 -17.93 -0.17
CA GLU A 57 -13.35 -16.72 -0.78
C GLU A 57 -14.15 -15.95 0.27
N GLU A 58 -13.57 -14.83 0.73
CA GLU A 58 -14.16 -13.97 1.74
C GLU A 58 -14.22 -12.53 1.22
N MET A 59 -15.11 -11.73 1.82
CA MET A 59 -15.15 -10.30 1.53
C MET A 59 -13.90 -9.64 2.10
N MET A 60 -13.16 -8.93 1.26
CA MET A 60 -11.97 -8.20 1.67
C MET A 60 -12.23 -6.70 1.61
N GLN A 61 -11.96 -6.00 2.71
CA GLN A 61 -12.08 -4.56 2.80
C GLN A 61 -10.70 -3.95 2.92
N PHE A 62 -10.38 -2.99 2.07
CA PHE A 62 -9.11 -2.31 2.04
C PHE A 62 -9.35 -0.83 2.31
N GLU A 63 -8.66 -0.33 3.32
CA GLU A 63 -8.61 1.08 3.65
C GLU A 63 -7.28 1.63 3.13
N PHE A 64 -7.36 2.59 2.20
CA PHE A 64 -6.20 3.24 1.60
C PHE A 64 -6.05 4.65 2.18
N GLY A 65 -4.81 5.12 2.32
CA GLY A 65 -4.41 6.46 2.75
C GLY A 65 -5.37 7.24 3.64
N ALA A 66 -5.59 8.52 3.34
CA ALA A 66 -5.53 9.69 4.24
C ALA A 66 -6.38 9.71 5.54
N LYS A 67 -7.27 8.73 5.75
CA LYS A 67 -8.14 8.59 6.91
C LYS A 67 -7.70 7.51 7.90
N CYS A 68 -6.57 6.86 7.64
CA CYS A 68 -5.92 6.01 8.62
C CYS A 68 -5.72 6.74 9.94
N GLU A 69 -6.16 6.18 11.06
CA GLU A 69 -5.96 6.79 12.37
C GLU A 69 -4.46 6.90 12.74
N HIS A 70 -3.65 5.93 12.30
CA HIS A 70 -2.20 5.91 12.52
C HIS A 70 -1.44 7.00 11.72
N LYS A 71 -2.07 7.61 10.72
CA LYS A 71 -1.45 8.65 9.86
C LYS A 71 -0.87 9.79 10.71
N LYS A 72 -1.61 10.23 11.72
CA LYS A 72 -1.23 11.39 12.55
C LYS A 72 0.04 11.11 13.35
N GLU A 73 0.16 9.92 13.95
CA GLU A 73 1.34 9.51 14.72
C GLU A 73 2.57 9.39 13.82
N MET A 74 2.43 8.79 12.63
CA MET A 74 3.54 8.66 11.69
C MET A 74 4.08 10.01 11.19
N TYR A 75 3.21 10.99 10.89
CA TYR A 75 3.66 12.35 10.54
C TYR A 75 4.38 13.05 11.70
N GLN A 76 3.94 12.83 12.93
CA GLN A 76 4.60 13.40 14.11
C GLN A 76 6.00 12.82 14.32
N LEU A 77 6.19 11.53 14.02
CA LEU A 77 7.46 10.84 14.20
C LEU A 77 8.49 11.19 13.12
N ALA A 78 8.09 11.30 11.85
CA ALA A 78 9.06 11.47 10.76
C ALA A 78 9.43 12.93 10.46
N GLY A 79 8.77 13.92 11.05
CA GLY A 79 8.97 15.33 10.72
C GLY A 79 8.31 15.67 9.38
N THR A 80 7.53 16.75 9.34
CA THR A 80 6.40 16.90 8.42
C THR A 80 6.71 17.16 6.95
N ASP A 81 7.98 17.23 6.52
CA ASP A 81 8.30 17.93 5.27
C ASP A 81 8.78 17.02 4.11
N ASP A 82 9.25 15.80 4.39
CA ASP A 82 9.83 14.88 3.37
C ASP A 82 9.08 13.54 3.21
N ILE A 83 7.99 13.33 3.94
CA ILE A 83 7.23 12.08 3.92
C ILE A 83 6.26 12.07 2.74
N VAL A 84 6.65 11.41 1.66
CA VAL A 84 5.78 11.23 0.51
C VAL A 84 5.41 9.75 0.43
N TYR A 85 4.32 9.48 1.15
CA TYR A 85 3.36 8.37 1.13
C TYR A 85 3.41 7.31 2.25
N LEU A 86 2.33 7.34 3.03
CA LEU A 86 1.89 6.30 3.95
C LEU A 86 1.16 5.21 3.17
N LEU A 87 1.71 4.01 3.20
CA LEU A 87 1.10 2.85 2.57
C LEU A 87 0.92 1.76 3.59
N GLN A 88 -0.15 1.91 4.37
CA GLN A 88 -0.98 0.86 4.96
C GLN A 88 -1.47 1.31 6.34
N CYS A 89 -2.77 1.17 6.58
CA CYS A 89 -3.28 0.90 7.93
C CYS A 89 -3.16 -0.59 8.18
N LYS A 90 -2.82 -1.02 9.39
CA LYS A 90 -2.97 -2.40 9.89
C LYS A 90 -4.24 -3.09 9.36
N GLN A 91 -4.15 -3.75 8.22
CA GLN A 91 -5.23 -4.52 7.61
C GLN A 91 -5.19 -5.95 8.18
N GLU A 92 -5.28 -6.08 9.51
CA GLU A 92 -5.13 -7.34 10.25
C GLU A 92 -6.13 -8.42 9.82
N HIS A 93 -7.29 -8.02 9.30
CA HIS A 93 -8.32 -8.92 8.78
C HIS A 93 -7.97 -9.50 7.40
N ILE A 94 -7.02 -8.92 6.66
CA ILE A 94 -6.55 -9.46 5.38
C ILE A 94 -5.43 -10.44 5.68
N LYS A 95 -5.65 -11.75 5.44
CA LYS A 95 -4.72 -12.82 5.82
C LYS A 95 -3.72 -13.24 4.72
N VAL A 96 -3.69 -12.50 3.62
CA VAL A 96 -2.82 -12.79 2.46
C VAL A 96 -1.92 -11.60 2.20
N PRO A 97 -0.73 -11.81 1.61
CA PRO A 97 0.08 -10.72 1.11
C PRO A 97 -0.68 -9.89 0.07
N VAL A 98 -0.59 -8.58 0.21
CA VAL A 98 -1.22 -7.63 -0.72
C VAL A 98 -0.17 -6.65 -1.17
N TYR A 99 -0.12 -6.37 -2.46
CA TYR A 99 0.78 -5.38 -3.00
C TYR A 99 -0.01 -4.09 -3.16
N ILE A 100 0.45 -3.00 -2.55
CA ILE A 100 -0.12 -1.68 -2.78
C ILE A 100 0.92 -0.79 -3.43
N GLY A 101 0.54 -0.24 -4.57
CA GLY A 101 1.24 0.80 -5.31
C GLY A 101 0.66 2.18 -5.03
N VAL A 102 1.53 3.18 -4.90
CA VAL A 102 1.15 4.60 -4.89
C VAL A 102 1.91 5.33 -5.98
N ALA A 103 1.20 6.23 -6.67
CA ALA A 103 1.83 7.13 -7.62
C ALA A 103 2.76 8.08 -6.87
N VAL A 104 3.99 8.21 -7.35
CA VAL A 104 4.96 9.17 -6.82
C VAL A 104 5.03 10.41 -7.72
N PRO A 105 5.68 11.51 -7.29
CA PRO A 105 5.95 12.63 -8.18
C PRO A 105 6.85 12.21 -9.35
N GLU A 106 6.64 12.78 -10.53
CA GLU A 106 7.51 12.53 -11.71
C GLU A 106 8.96 12.98 -11.48
N ALA A 107 9.18 13.91 -10.54
CA ALA A 107 10.51 14.40 -10.19
C ALA A 107 11.34 13.40 -9.35
N TRP A 108 10.74 12.28 -8.91
CA TRP A 108 11.48 11.26 -8.18
C TRP A 108 12.41 10.52 -9.13
N ASP A 109 13.71 10.73 -8.91
CA ASP A 109 14.77 10.15 -9.73
C ASP A 109 14.83 8.63 -9.53
N HIS A 110 14.65 7.87 -10.62
CA HIS A 110 14.85 6.43 -10.66
C HIS A 110 16.28 6.01 -10.25
N ALA A 111 17.24 6.94 -10.21
CA ALA A 111 18.62 6.69 -9.79
C ALA A 111 18.79 6.58 -8.26
N TYR A 112 17.92 7.20 -7.46
CA TYR A 112 17.98 7.13 -6.00
C TYR A 112 16.90 6.15 -5.48
N GLY A 113 17.35 5.07 -4.85
CA GLY A 113 16.45 4.04 -4.34
C GLY A 113 15.51 4.56 -3.26
N VAL A 114 14.23 4.21 -3.36
CA VAL A 114 13.25 4.54 -2.33
C VAL A 114 13.39 3.59 -1.14
N TYR A 115 13.32 4.16 0.06
CA TYR A 115 13.51 3.49 1.34
C TYR A 115 12.15 3.06 1.89
N GLN A 116 12.05 1.80 2.32
CA GLN A 116 10.87 1.25 2.98
C GLN A 116 11.12 1.14 4.49
N TYR A 117 10.13 1.55 5.27
CA TYR A 117 10.10 1.46 6.72
C TYR A 117 8.81 0.76 7.18
N ALA A 118 8.88 0.07 8.31
CA ALA A 118 7.70 -0.37 9.06
C ALA A 118 7.62 0.42 10.38
N LEU A 119 6.40 0.78 10.80
CA LEU A 119 6.20 1.38 12.12
C LEU A 119 6.11 0.27 13.18
N GLU A 120 7.02 0.27 14.15
CA GLU A 120 6.99 -0.64 15.30
C GLU A 120 7.27 0.12 16.59
N GLN A 121 6.41 -0.03 17.61
CA GLN A 121 6.62 0.55 18.96
C GLN A 121 7.03 2.05 18.95
N GLN A 122 6.40 2.84 18.08
CA GLN A 122 6.68 4.28 17.88
C GLN A 122 8.03 4.63 17.23
N ASP A 123 8.63 3.69 16.51
CA ASP A 123 9.84 3.92 15.73
C ASP A 123 9.71 3.40 14.29
N PHE A 124 10.49 3.99 13.38
CA PHE A 124 10.58 3.54 11.99
C PHE A 124 11.71 2.54 11.83
N ILE A 125 11.33 1.28 11.64
CA ILE A 125 12.28 0.20 11.38
C ILE A 125 12.56 0.15 9.89
N TYR A 126 13.83 0.40 9.52
CA TYR A 126 14.29 0.27 8.15
C TYR A 126 14.13 -1.18 7.66
N ILE A 127 13.42 -1.36 6.54
CA ILE A 127 13.21 -2.66 5.91
C ILE A 127 14.20 -2.87 4.77
N ARG A 128 14.25 -1.94 3.80
CA ARG A 128 15.14 -2.02 2.63
C ARG A 128 15.20 -0.69 1.87
N LYS A 129 16.20 -0.56 1.00
CA LYS A 129 16.37 0.51 0.00
C LYS A 129 16.56 -0.17 -1.35
N ASP A 130 15.79 0.24 -2.36
CA ASP A 130 15.76 -0.31 -3.74
C ASP A 130 14.33 -0.53 -4.28
N LEU A 131 13.31 0.03 -3.61
CA LEU A 131 11.98 0.07 -4.20
C LEU A 131 12.06 0.79 -5.56
N GLN A 132 11.67 0.07 -6.61
CA GLN A 132 11.68 0.57 -7.98
C GLN A 132 10.39 1.33 -8.25
N ILE A 133 10.53 2.50 -8.86
CA ILE A 133 9.43 3.21 -9.50
C ILE A 133 9.22 2.54 -10.86
N ASP A 134 8.02 2.05 -11.11
CA ASP A 134 7.69 1.41 -12.39
C ASP A 134 7.35 2.42 -13.50
N GLU A 135 7.05 1.91 -14.70
CA GLU A 135 6.72 2.71 -15.88
C GLU A 135 5.44 3.56 -15.71
N GLU A 136 4.60 3.27 -14.73
CA GLU A 136 3.40 4.05 -14.40
C GLU A 136 3.68 5.13 -13.33
N ASN A 137 4.94 5.34 -12.99
CA ASN A 137 5.41 6.19 -11.90
C ASN A 137 4.87 5.74 -10.53
N VAL A 138 4.82 4.42 -10.31
CA VAL A 138 4.25 3.80 -9.11
C VAL A 138 5.32 3.06 -8.33
N ILE A 139 5.33 3.27 -7.01
CA ILE A 139 6.08 2.44 -6.08
C ILE A 139 5.14 1.45 -5.44
N GLU A 140 5.41 0.16 -5.64
CA GLU A 140 4.61 -0.93 -5.08
C GLU A 140 5.34 -1.62 -3.94
N VAL A 141 4.67 -1.70 -2.79
CA VAL A 141 5.17 -2.36 -1.59
C VAL A 141 4.36 -3.61 -1.30
N LYS A 142 5.05 -4.69 -0.92
CA LYS A 142 4.41 -5.91 -0.42
C LYS A 142 4.04 -5.70 1.05
N MET A 143 2.76 -5.82 1.32
CA MET A 143 2.19 -5.71 2.65
C MET A 143 2.10 -7.07 3.33
N VAL A 144 2.42 -7.06 4.63
CA VAL A 144 2.16 -8.17 5.54
C VAL A 144 1.07 -7.72 6.52
N PRO A 145 0.15 -8.61 6.92
CA PRO A 145 -0.91 -8.24 7.86
C PRO A 145 -0.35 -7.70 9.18
N GLY A 146 -1.01 -6.69 9.75
CA GLY A 146 -0.69 -6.16 11.09
C GLY A 146 0.51 -5.21 11.18
N LYS A 147 1.04 -4.71 10.07
CA LYS A 147 2.07 -3.67 10.05
C LYS A 147 1.64 -2.46 9.22
N ASP A 148 2.05 -1.27 9.65
CA ASP A 148 1.98 -0.06 8.83
C ASP A 148 3.31 0.11 8.11
N TYR A 149 3.28 0.44 6.82
CA TYR A 149 4.49 0.71 6.04
C TYR A 149 4.50 2.15 5.54
N VAL A 150 5.70 2.70 5.49
CA VAL A 150 5.98 4.03 4.95
C VAL A 150 7.15 3.91 3.98
N PHE A 151 7.15 4.74 2.95
CA PHE A 151 8.33 4.89 2.11
C PHE A 151 8.72 6.35 1.94
N ALA A 152 10.01 6.57 1.68
CA ALA A 152 10.58 7.90 1.50
C ALA A 152 11.72 7.86 0.48
N GLN A 153 11.89 8.95 -0.28
CA GLN A 153 13.01 9.11 -1.20
C GLN A 153 14.35 9.27 -0.44
N GLN A 154 14.29 9.73 0.80
CA GLN A 154 15.45 9.93 1.67
C GLN A 154 15.41 8.98 2.86
N SER A 155 16.58 8.71 3.44
CA SER A 155 16.64 7.92 4.68
C SER A 155 16.06 8.73 5.83
N LEU A 156 15.06 8.17 6.51
CA LEU A 156 14.54 8.73 7.76
C LEU A 156 15.56 8.55 8.90
N PRO A 157 15.62 9.49 9.86
CA PRO A 157 16.41 9.33 11.07
C PRO A 157 15.83 8.17 11.90
N VAL A 158 16.61 7.09 12.04
CA VAL A 158 16.26 5.94 12.89
C VAL A 158 16.80 6.21 14.29
N ARG A 159 15.98 6.10 15.34
CA ARG A 159 16.50 6.15 16.70
C ARG A 159 17.17 4.80 17.00
N THR A 160 18.49 4.77 16.94
CA THR A 160 19.23 3.67 17.57
C THR A 160 19.07 3.82 19.08
N GLY A 161 18.32 2.90 19.70
CA GLY A 161 18.22 2.82 21.15
C GLY A 161 19.62 2.66 21.74
N VAL A 162 19.96 3.56 22.66
CA VAL A 162 21.12 3.43 23.56
C VAL A 162 20.71 2.60 24.76
#